data_AF-A0A9D1BVZ3-F1
#
_entry.id   AF-A0A9D1BVZ3-F1
#
_cell.length_a   1.000
_cell.length_b   1.000
_cell.length_c   1.000
_cell.angle_alpha   90.00
_cell.angle_beta   90.00
_cell.angle_gamma   90.00
#
_symmetry.space_group_name_H-M   'P 1'
#
loop_
_entity.id
_entity.type
_entity.pdbx_description
1 polymer ?
#
loop_
_entity_poly.entity_id
_entity_poly.type
_entity_poly.pdbx_seq_one_letter_code
_entity_poly.pdbx_strand_id
1 'polypeptide(L)'
;MKHILSFLLATVLAISTFAFPQTSNGDYTYTIHIGAFIKAIPSDFDEIRPYGFLYAQKRDKLLQVYMGDYPTEAQAMKVLELVQAHNYPDAFVTRRDLSKGKNVRMIQLAAKPLSESIDWQHFATAGKLYVLLEGKTVKILTGTFDNVAAAKEYLSRVKKAGFKDAFAKRVNDVLLHPVTEFEAGSPLQYRSLPSTAIAETVTKKEAKEEKTKSSQHLFVRPPKVQDNTIPHEKEILTPRGEETAPKSYDLVGKRLKPKSETKAKSKNIIKPTPTPTKIKTPAIRANVKRNSAYNLQVIMKKEGTYHKSLDGYYGAGTQKAWNKIKHTNAQLKKYILLSKMEDKLTERSTANILQHYVQQLPYEPAKAIKGLKTSEQALAKAYLAYGLFMQKGPHKEVNDLMNAAIKETFGKKKLENKPPFDYTAAYDYKDINQLILHLRHIQGAAKEPIEVPAWLFTQHPKEALSAFEPYAEFVDDNNYPVQNALSLFDWEEFSLLQTILNDLDTRPASAKKENDNNYLRSRLLLAPKPLSEEDLKSITQWNKNLWKK
;
A
#
# COMPACT_ATOMS: atom_id res chain seq x y z
N MET A 1 8.42 -24.98 -9.93
CA MET A 1 8.83 -23.91 -8.99
C MET A 1 8.20 -22.55 -9.26
N LYS A 2 7.81 -22.19 -10.50
CA LYS A 2 7.08 -20.94 -10.86
C LYS A 2 5.66 -20.76 -10.26
N HIS A 3 5.22 -21.61 -9.33
CA HIS A 3 3.84 -21.60 -8.82
C HIS A 3 3.74 -21.39 -7.30
N ILE A 4 4.86 -21.40 -6.57
CA ILE A 4 4.88 -21.30 -5.11
C ILE A 4 5.32 -19.89 -4.63
N LEU A 5 6.02 -19.13 -5.48
CA LEU A 5 6.61 -17.84 -5.13
C LEU A 5 5.65 -16.63 -5.23
N SER A 6 4.49 -16.77 -5.88
CA SER A 6 3.53 -15.67 -6.07
C SER A 6 2.65 -15.36 -4.85
N PHE A 7 2.83 -16.09 -3.74
CA PHE A 7 1.77 -16.27 -2.74
C PHE A 7 1.87 -15.35 -1.50
N LEU A 8 2.95 -14.61 -1.29
CA LEU A 8 3.30 -14.15 0.07
C LEU A 8 3.50 -12.64 0.32
N LEU A 9 3.28 -11.77 -0.67
CA LEU A 9 3.73 -10.37 -0.58
C LEU A 9 2.62 -9.31 -0.44
N ALA A 10 1.43 -9.62 0.07
CA ALA A 10 0.34 -8.62 0.11
C ALA A 10 -0.50 -8.67 1.40
N THR A 11 -0.12 -7.92 2.44
CA THR A 11 -1.01 -7.47 3.53
C THR A 11 -0.31 -6.45 4.47
N VAL A 12 -1.08 -5.47 5.01
CA VAL A 12 -0.80 -4.46 6.10
C VAL A 12 -0.32 -3.06 5.59
N LEU A 13 -0.84 -1.86 5.94
CA LEU A 13 -2.05 -1.27 6.57
C LEU A 13 -1.99 0.29 6.42
N ALA A 14 -3.13 1.00 6.56
CA ALA A 14 -3.32 2.49 6.62
C ALA A 14 -2.85 3.11 7.99
N ILE A 15 -2.83 4.42 8.34
CA ILE A 15 -3.78 5.57 8.26
C ILE A 15 -3.03 6.87 8.70
N SER A 16 -3.36 8.07 8.20
CA SER A 16 -3.58 9.31 9.00
C SER A 16 -4.28 10.41 8.20
N THR A 17 -5.17 11.13 8.88
CA THR A 17 -6.14 12.11 8.36
C THR A 17 -5.71 13.54 8.63
N PHE A 18 -5.89 14.43 7.64
CA PHE A 18 -6.04 15.88 7.86
C PHE A 18 -7.10 16.44 6.91
N ALA A 19 -7.99 17.27 7.44
CA ALA A 19 -9.01 17.96 6.68
C ALA A 19 -8.52 19.40 6.37
N PHE A 20 -8.41 19.72 5.08
CA PHE A 20 -8.24 21.09 4.59
C PHE A 20 -9.34 21.42 3.56
N PRO A 21 -9.78 22.69 3.48
CA PRO A 21 -10.90 23.10 2.64
C PRO A 21 -10.51 23.06 1.16
N GLN A 22 -11.37 22.47 0.32
CA GLN A 22 -11.11 22.32 -1.11
C GLN A 22 -11.72 23.46 -1.91
N THR A 23 -10.87 24.26 -2.54
CA THR A 23 -11.20 25.05 -3.72
C THR A 23 -11.20 24.15 -4.95
N SER A 24 -12.32 24.08 -5.65
CA SER A 24 -12.49 23.31 -6.88
C SER A 24 -11.71 23.94 -8.03
N ASN A 25 -10.56 23.38 -8.40
CA ASN A 25 -9.95 23.65 -9.70
C ASN A 25 -10.65 22.76 -10.75
N GLY A 26 -11.32 23.39 -11.70
CA GLY A 26 -12.25 22.76 -12.66
C GLY A 26 -11.63 21.90 -13.78
N ASP A 27 -10.36 21.51 -13.67
CA ASP A 27 -9.63 20.81 -14.73
C ASP A 27 -9.65 19.28 -14.58
N TYR A 28 -10.09 18.76 -13.43
CA TYR A 28 -10.09 17.32 -13.16
C TYR A 28 -11.45 16.85 -12.62
N THR A 29 -11.76 15.58 -12.91
CA THR A 29 -12.73 14.79 -12.13
C THR A 29 -11.99 13.70 -11.36
N TYR A 30 -12.47 13.37 -10.17
CA TYR A 30 -11.89 12.35 -9.30
C TYR A 30 -12.73 11.08 -9.34
N THR A 31 -12.10 9.92 -9.29
CA THR A 31 -12.78 8.61 -9.25
C THR A 31 -12.00 7.68 -8.35
N ILE A 32 -12.63 6.65 -7.81
CA ILE A 32 -11.98 5.66 -6.95
C ILE A 32 -11.62 4.45 -7.80
N HIS A 33 -10.34 4.11 -7.88
CA HIS A 33 -9.91 2.83 -8.45
C HIS A 33 -10.01 1.75 -7.36
N ILE A 34 -10.95 0.82 -7.53
CA ILE A 34 -11.22 -0.27 -6.58
C ILE A 34 -10.16 -1.38 -6.70
N GLY A 35 -9.72 -1.67 -7.92
CA GLY A 35 -8.73 -2.70 -8.19
C GLY A 35 -8.82 -3.28 -9.60
N ALA A 36 -7.91 -4.21 -9.89
CA ALA A 36 -7.87 -4.93 -11.16
C ALA A 36 -8.19 -6.42 -10.96
N PHE A 37 -9.20 -6.92 -11.65
CA PHE A 37 -9.78 -8.24 -11.38
C PHE A 37 -9.89 -9.09 -12.65
N ILE A 38 -9.72 -10.41 -12.49
CA ILE A 38 -10.06 -11.40 -13.53
C ILE A 38 -11.55 -11.74 -13.41
N LYS A 39 -12.30 -11.58 -14.51
CA LYS A 39 -13.74 -11.94 -14.60
C LYS A 39 -14.58 -11.35 -13.46
N ALA A 40 -14.36 -10.07 -13.15
CA ALA A 40 -15.22 -9.35 -12.21
C ALA A 40 -16.64 -9.20 -12.79
N ILE A 41 -17.64 -9.36 -11.93
CA ILE A 41 -19.05 -9.10 -12.22
C ILE A 41 -19.60 -8.11 -11.18
N PRO A 42 -20.69 -7.36 -11.47
CA PRO A 42 -21.21 -6.36 -10.53
C PRO A 42 -21.49 -6.89 -9.13
N SER A 43 -22.02 -8.11 -9.01
CA SER A 43 -22.38 -8.71 -7.72
C SER A 43 -21.18 -9.00 -6.83
N ASP A 44 -19.96 -9.08 -7.38
CA ASP A 44 -18.73 -9.14 -6.58
C ASP A 44 -18.52 -7.87 -5.71
N PHE A 45 -19.33 -6.82 -5.92
CA PHE A 45 -19.21 -5.52 -5.27
C PHE A 45 -20.54 -5.03 -4.67
N ASP A 46 -21.48 -5.95 -4.38
CA ASP A 46 -22.79 -5.62 -3.79
C ASP A 46 -22.66 -4.76 -2.52
N GLU A 47 -21.67 -5.04 -1.66
CA GLU A 47 -21.43 -4.34 -0.39
C GLU A 47 -21.08 -2.85 -0.56
N ILE A 48 -20.46 -2.47 -1.68
CA ILE A 48 -19.99 -1.10 -1.91
C ILE A 48 -20.80 -0.34 -2.96
N ARG A 49 -21.67 -1.04 -3.70
CA ARG A 49 -22.55 -0.45 -4.72
C ARG A 49 -23.39 0.74 -4.21
N PRO A 50 -23.90 0.75 -2.96
CA PRO A 50 -24.67 1.90 -2.46
C PRO A 50 -23.88 3.22 -2.40
N TYR A 51 -22.54 3.16 -2.39
CA TYR A 51 -21.69 4.34 -2.23
C TYR A 51 -21.34 5.03 -3.54
N GLY A 52 -21.44 4.36 -4.68
CA GLY A 52 -21.11 4.93 -5.98
C GLY A 52 -21.33 3.96 -7.14
N PHE A 53 -21.55 4.52 -8.34
CA PHE A 53 -21.76 3.71 -9.54
C PHE A 53 -20.44 3.03 -9.93
N LEU A 54 -20.49 1.72 -10.11
CA LEU A 54 -19.34 0.91 -10.49
C LEU A 54 -19.27 0.79 -12.01
N TYR A 55 -18.09 1.04 -12.55
CA TYR A 55 -17.80 0.82 -13.97
C TYR A 55 -16.43 0.18 -14.14
N ALA A 56 -16.20 -0.50 -15.26
CA ALA A 56 -14.98 -1.22 -15.53
C ALA A 56 -14.35 -0.82 -16.87
N GLN A 57 -13.02 -0.79 -16.88
CA GLN A 57 -12.23 -0.64 -18.09
C GLN A 57 -11.41 -1.91 -18.31
N LYS A 58 -11.51 -2.47 -19.52
CA LYS A 58 -10.75 -3.65 -19.89
C LYS A 58 -9.31 -3.24 -20.22
N ARG A 59 -8.34 -3.84 -19.53
CA ARG A 59 -6.91 -3.69 -19.79
C ARG A 59 -6.27 -5.08 -19.85
N ASP A 60 -5.86 -5.49 -21.04
CA ASP A 60 -5.39 -6.84 -21.32
C ASP A 60 -6.42 -7.93 -20.92
N LYS A 61 -6.05 -8.77 -19.95
CA LYS A 61 -6.89 -9.85 -19.39
C LYS A 61 -7.61 -9.44 -18.10
N LEU A 62 -7.45 -8.19 -17.66
CA LEU A 62 -7.99 -7.67 -16.40
C LEU A 62 -9.08 -6.63 -16.66
N LEU A 63 -10.03 -6.57 -15.74
CA LEU A 63 -11.00 -5.48 -15.61
C LEU A 63 -10.54 -4.58 -14.49
N GLN A 64 -10.18 -3.34 -14.82
CA GLN A 64 -9.94 -2.28 -13.83
C GLN A 64 -11.29 -1.72 -13.42
N VAL A 65 -11.67 -1.92 -12.16
CA VAL A 65 -12.96 -1.50 -11.63
C VAL A 65 -12.79 -0.16 -10.92
N TYR A 66 -13.66 0.77 -11.24
CA TYR A 66 -13.70 2.13 -10.71
C TYR A 66 -15.07 2.42 -10.12
N MET A 67 -15.14 3.47 -9.30
CA MET A 67 -16.37 3.92 -8.66
C MET A 67 -16.50 5.44 -8.71
N GLY A 68 -17.64 5.88 -9.25
CA GLY A 68 -18.10 7.26 -9.18
C GLY A 68 -17.30 8.23 -10.05
N ASP A 69 -17.85 9.44 -10.19
CA ASP A 69 -17.13 10.64 -10.59
C ASP A 69 -17.45 11.75 -9.59
N TYR A 70 -16.41 12.31 -9.00
CA TYR A 70 -16.50 13.29 -7.94
C TYR A 70 -15.84 14.60 -8.41
N PRO A 71 -16.51 15.74 -8.28
CA PRO A 71 -15.97 17.04 -8.66
C PRO A 71 -14.80 17.50 -7.77
N THR A 72 -14.63 16.89 -6.60
CA THR A 72 -13.59 17.26 -5.64
C THR A 72 -12.96 15.99 -5.06
N GLU A 73 -11.66 16.05 -4.78
CA GLU A 73 -10.93 14.95 -4.16
C GLU A 73 -11.49 14.63 -2.76
N ALA A 74 -11.90 15.64 -1.99
CA ALA A 74 -12.49 15.42 -0.67
C ALA A 74 -13.80 14.61 -0.72
N GLN A 75 -14.60 14.77 -1.78
CA GLN A 75 -15.79 13.92 -1.97
C GLN A 75 -15.39 12.48 -2.33
N ALA A 76 -14.38 12.30 -3.18
CA ALA A 76 -13.86 10.99 -3.51
C ALA A 76 -13.26 10.29 -2.29
N MET A 77 -12.51 11.02 -1.45
CA MET A 77 -11.90 10.50 -0.22
C MET A 77 -12.93 10.03 0.80
N LYS A 78 -14.04 10.76 0.97
CA LYS A 78 -15.14 10.31 1.84
C LYS A 78 -15.75 8.98 1.39
N VAL A 79 -15.92 8.79 0.08
CA VAL A 79 -16.42 7.51 -0.44
C VAL A 79 -15.33 6.43 -0.37
N LEU A 80 -14.07 6.79 -0.58
CA LEU A 80 -12.94 5.87 -0.43
C LEU A 80 -12.88 5.28 0.98
N GLU A 81 -13.07 6.08 2.03
CA GLU A 81 -13.11 5.58 3.41
C GLU A 81 -14.19 4.51 3.60
N LEU A 82 -15.38 4.72 3.03
CA LEU A 82 -16.46 3.73 3.06
C LEU A 82 -16.08 2.46 2.30
N VAL A 83 -15.51 2.60 1.10
CA VAL A 83 -15.04 1.47 0.28
C VAL A 83 -13.96 0.67 1.00
N GLN A 84 -12.97 1.34 1.61
CA GLN A 84 -11.88 0.70 2.34
C GLN A 84 -12.40 -0.04 3.59
N ALA A 85 -13.37 0.55 4.31
CA ALA A 85 -14.05 -0.09 5.43
C ALA A 85 -14.79 -1.38 5.03
N HIS A 86 -15.23 -1.49 3.77
CA HIS A 86 -15.90 -2.66 3.21
C HIS A 86 -14.94 -3.60 2.49
N ASN A 87 -13.73 -3.78 3.04
CA ASN A 87 -12.73 -4.74 2.58
C ASN A 87 -12.03 -4.43 1.23
N TYR A 88 -11.91 -3.16 0.84
CA TYR A 88 -11.08 -2.75 -0.30
C TYR A 88 -9.98 -1.75 0.12
N PRO A 89 -9.03 -2.15 0.99
CA PRO A 89 -8.02 -1.27 1.58
C PRO A 89 -7.03 -0.71 0.56
N ASP A 90 -6.84 -1.41 -0.56
CA ASP A 90 -5.94 -1.03 -1.64
C ASP A 90 -6.63 -0.11 -2.68
N ALA A 91 -7.90 0.23 -2.46
CA ALA A 91 -8.57 1.22 -3.27
C ALA A 91 -7.94 2.60 -3.05
N PHE A 92 -7.89 3.42 -4.09
CA PHE A 92 -7.32 4.76 -4.02
C PHE A 92 -8.05 5.73 -4.95
N VAL A 93 -7.97 7.02 -4.63
CA VAL A 93 -8.48 8.08 -5.51
C VAL A 93 -7.50 8.30 -6.66
N THR A 94 -8.04 8.37 -7.86
CA THR A 94 -7.32 8.80 -9.07
C THR A 94 -8.11 9.91 -9.75
N ARG A 95 -7.48 10.59 -10.70
CA ARG A 95 -8.05 11.74 -11.40
C ARG A 95 -8.03 11.57 -12.90
N ARG A 96 -9.03 12.13 -13.57
CA ARG A 96 -9.12 12.22 -15.03
C ARG A 96 -9.12 13.68 -15.45
N ASP A 97 -8.27 13.99 -16.40
CA ASP A 97 -8.02 15.33 -16.91
C ASP A 97 -9.10 15.71 -17.93
N LEU A 98 -9.95 16.68 -17.57
CA LEU A 98 -11.06 17.14 -18.39
C LEU A 98 -10.58 17.93 -19.61
N SER A 99 -9.39 18.55 -19.56
CA SER A 99 -8.81 19.29 -20.70
C SER A 99 -8.47 18.38 -21.88
N LYS A 100 -8.23 17.08 -21.63
CA LYS A 100 -7.94 16.09 -22.69
C LYS A 100 -9.17 15.67 -23.47
N GLY A 101 -10.35 16.04 -22.98
CA GLY A 101 -11.63 15.67 -23.59
C GLY A 101 -12.13 16.67 -24.61
N LYS A 102 -13.07 16.21 -25.43
CA LYS A 102 -13.80 17.01 -26.41
C LYS A 102 -15.28 17.04 -26.06
N ASN A 103 -15.91 18.18 -26.32
CA ASN A 103 -17.36 18.30 -26.17
C ASN A 103 -18.07 17.58 -27.33
N VAL A 104 -18.73 16.47 -27.02
CA VAL A 104 -19.55 15.70 -27.95
C VAL A 104 -21.04 15.94 -27.68
N ARG A 105 -21.88 15.82 -28.72
CA ARG A 105 -23.33 15.83 -28.54
C ARG A 105 -23.82 14.39 -28.42
N MET A 106 -24.65 14.14 -27.42
CA MET A 106 -25.26 12.83 -27.18
C MET A 106 -26.74 12.98 -26.91
N ILE A 107 -27.49 11.89 -27.03
CA ILE A 107 -28.90 11.84 -26.63
C ILE A 107 -29.01 11.20 -25.25
N GLN A 108 -29.48 11.97 -24.26
CA GLN A 108 -29.81 11.43 -22.95
C GLN A 108 -31.18 10.73 -23.03
N LEU A 109 -31.24 9.46 -22.64
CA LEU A 109 -32.44 8.62 -22.65
C LEU A 109 -33.20 8.70 -21.33
N ALA A 110 -32.47 8.70 -20.22
CA ALA A 110 -33.03 8.72 -18.88
C ALA A 110 -31.99 9.24 -17.86
N ALA A 111 -32.47 9.61 -16.68
CA ALA A 111 -31.66 9.85 -15.49
C ALA A 111 -32.23 8.99 -14.35
N LYS A 112 -31.39 8.17 -13.73
CA LYS A 112 -31.79 7.21 -12.70
C LYS A 112 -31.00 7.44 -11.41
N PRO A 113 -31.62 7.39 -10.21
CA PRO A 113 -30.89 7.39 -8.96
C PRO A 113 -29.97 6.18 -8.87
N LEU A 114 -28.85 6.33 -8.16
CA LEU A 114 -27.86 5.27 -7.97
C LEU A 114 -28.41 3.99 -7.31
N SER A 115 -29.49 4.11 -6.55
CA SER A 115 -30.17 3.03 -5.83
C SER A 115 -31.20 2.26 -6.67
N GLU A 116 -31.54 2.74 -7.88
CA GLU A 116 -32.56 2.12 -8.72
C GLU A 116 -31.93 1.10 -9.66
N SER A 117 -32.53 -0.08 -9.80
CA SER A 117 -32.11 -1.06 -10.81
C SER A 117 -32.39 -0.52 -12.23
N ILE A 118 -31.41 -0.60 -13.11
CA ILE A 118 -31.52 -0.12 -14.49
C ILE A 118 -31.77 -1.30 -15.43
N ASP A 119 -32.84 -1.25 -16.21
CA ASP A 119 -33.08 -2.20 -17.31
C ASP A 119 -32.21 -1.84 -18.52
N TRP A 120 -30.96 -2.28 -18.47
CA TRP A 120 -29.98 -2.02 -19.52
C TRP A 120 -30.39 -2.57 -20.89
N GLN A 121 -31.17 -3.66 -20.92
CA GLN A 121 -31.59 -4.29 -22.15
C GLN A 121 -32.66 -3.44 -22.87
N HIS A 122 -33.58 -2.84 -22.12
CA HIS A 122 -34.50 -1.85 -22.66
C HIS A 122 -33.74 -0.66 -23.29
N PHE A 123 -32.78 -0.08 -22.57
CA PHE A 123 -32.00 1.04 -23.10
C PHE A 123 -31.11 0.66 -24.30
N ALA A 124 -30.58 -0.57 -24.34
CA ALA A 124 -29.72 -1.05 -25.44
C ALA A 124 -30.45 -1.11 -26.79
N THR A 125 -31.79 -1.07 -26.80
CA THR A 125 -32.59 -0.91 -28.02
C THR A 125 -32.37 0.44 -28.71
N ALA A 126 -31.93 1.45 -27.97
CA ALA A 126 -31.55 2.77 -28.49
C ALA A 126 -30.10 2.83 -28.96
N GLY A 127 -29.40 1.70 -29.11
CA GLY A 127 -28.02 1.63 -29.55
C GLY A 127 -26.98 1.62 -28.43
N LYS A 128 -25.72 1.89 -28.77
CA LYS A 128 -24.59 1.80 -27.84
C LYS A 128 -24.74 2.80 -26.70
N LEU A 129 -24.65 2.30 -25.47
CA LEU A 129 -24.93 3.05 -24.27
C LEU A 129 -23.67 3.60 -23.60
N TYR A 130 -23.85 4.76 -23.00
CA TYR A 130 -22.87 5.45 -22.17
C TYR A 130 -23.55 5.96 -20.89
N VAL A 131 -22.78 6.08 -19.83
CA VAL A 131 -23.21 6.63 -18.55
C VAL A 131 -22.41 7.91 -18.28
N LEU A 132 -23.13 8.95 -17.84
CA LEU A 132 -22.57 10.13 -17.23
C LEU A 132 -22.99 10.15 -15.75
N LEU A 133 -22.02 10.27 -14.86
CA LEU A 133 -22.24 10.31 -13.42
C LEU A 133 -22.32 11.77 -12.96
N GLU A 134 -23.40 12.12 -12.27
CA GLU A 134 -23.60 13.47 -11.74
C GLU A 134 -24.19 13.36 -10.33
N GLY A 135 -23.31 13.42 -9.33
CA GLY A 135 -23.68 13.17 -7.93
C GLY A 135 -24.21 11.75 -7.72
N LYS A 136 -25.44 11.62 -7.21
CA LYS A 136 -26.12 10.32 -6.98
C LYS A 136 -27.01 9.91 -8.15
N THR A 137 -26.80 10.47 -9.34
CA THR A 137 -27.62 10.20 -10.52
C THR A 137 -26.76 9.64 -11.64
N VAL A 138 -27.25 8.55 -12.23
CA VAL A 138 -26.73 7.89 -13.42
C VAL A 138 -27.53 8.38 -14.61
N LYS A 139 -26.91 9.20 -15.47
CA LYS A 139 -27.53 9.65 -16.73
C LYS A 139 -27.17 8.66 -17.83
N ILE A 140 -28.17 8.10 -18.49
CA ILE A 140 -28.00 7.10 -19.55
C ILE A 140 -28.06 7.83 -20.89
N LEU A 141 -27.01 7.69 -21.69
CA LEU A 141 -26.85 8.35 -22.99
C LEU A 141 -26.61 7.35 -24.11
N THR A 142 -26.95 7.76 -25.32
CA THR A 142 -26.66 7.01 -26.56
C THR A 142 -26.23 7.97 -27.67
N GLY A 143 -25.40 7.44 -28.58
CA GLY A 143 -24.92 8.12 -29.77
C GLY A 143 -23.93 9.25 -29.49
N THR A 144 -22.95 9.41 -30.39
CA THR A 144 -21.98 10.51 -30.38
C THR A 144 -22.09 11.25 -31.69
N PHE A 145 -22.39 12.55 -31.66
CA PHE A 145 -22.65 13.36 -32.84
C PHE A 145 -21.79 14.63 -32.84
N ASP A 146 -21.18 14.92 -33.98
CA ASP A 146 -20.35 16.11 -34.16
C ASP A 146 -21.18 17.36 -34.49
N ASN A 147 -22.37 17.19 -35.05
CA ASN A 147 -23.24 18.29 -35.47
C ASN A 147 -24.69 18.17 -34.96
N VAL A 148 -25.39 19.31 -34.95
CA VAL A 148 -26.77 19.42 -34.44
C VAL A 148 -27.76 18.64 -35.30
N ALA A 149 -27.58 18.65 -36.62
CA ALA A 149 -28.52 18.03 -37.56
C ALA A 149 -28.60 16.51 -37.34
N ALA A 150 -27.43 15.84 -37.29
CA ALA A 150 -27.33 14.41 -37.04
C ALA A 150 -27.92 14.02 -35.67
N ALA A 151 -27.63 14.81 -34.62
CA ALA A 151 -28.20 14.59 -33.30
C ALA A 151 -29.73 14.74 -33.29
N LYS A 152 -30.30 15.72 -34.01
CA LYS A 152 -31.75 15.96 -34.09
C LYS A 152 -32.46 14.84 -34.86
N GLU A 153 -31.86 14.37 -35.95
CA GLU A 153 -32.38 13.25 -36.73
C GLU A 153 -32.41 11.96 -35.90
N TYR A 154 -31.31 11.66 -35.20
CA TYR A 154 -31.23 10.52 -34.31
C TYR A 154 -32.20 10.63 -33.13
N LEU A 155 -32.35 11.81 -32.54
CA LEU A 155 -33.31 12.08 -31.48
C LEU A 155 -34.75 11.78 -31.92
N SER A 156 -35.13 12.13 -33.15
CA SER A 156 -36.45 11.83 -33.69
C SER A 156 -36.71 10.32 -33.74
N ARG A 157 -35.71 9.52 -34.14
CA ARG A 157 -35.79 8.05 -34.13
C ARG A 157 -35.89 7.47 -32.73
N VAL A 158 -35.07 7.96 -31.81
CA VAL A 158 -35.06 7.54 -30.39
C VAL A 158 -36.43 7.81 -29.75
N LYS A 159 -37.05 8.97 -30.01
CA LYS A 159 -38.41 9.29 -29.52
C LYS A 159 -39.46 8.36 -30.11
N LYS A 160 -39.40 8.08 -31.42
CA LYS A 160 -40.30 7.11 -32.08
C LYS A 160 -40.14 5.69 -31.55
N ALA A 161 -38.95 5.33 -31.08
CA ALA A 161 -38.65 4.03 -30.48
C ALA A 161 -39.13 3.89 -29.02
N GLY A 162 -39.75 4.93 -28.44
CA GLY A 162 -40.38 4.87 -27.11
C GLY A 162 -39.76 5.79 -26.05
N PHE A 163 -38.58 6.37 -26.31
CA PHE A 163 -37.90 7.27 -25.37
C PHE A 163 -38.38 8.72 -25.52
N LYS A 164 -39.65 8.97 -25.17
CA LYS A 164 -40.34 10.25 -25.42
C LYS A 164 -39.63 11.47 -24.80
N ASP A 165 -39.05 11.27 -23.62
CA ASP A 165 -38.37 12.32 -22.84
C ASP A 165 -36.89 12.48 -23.21
N ALA A 166 -36.43 11.76 -24.25
CA ALA A 166 -35.06 11.90 -24.70
C ALA A 166 -34.77 13.33 -25.20
N PHE A 167 -33.55 13.80 -24.96
CA PHE A 167 -33.09 15.10 -25.44
C PHE A 167 -31.60 15.11 -25.74
N ALA A 168 -31.17 16.03 -26.61
CA ALA A 168 -29.76 16.20 -26.95
C ALA A 168 -29.03 17.03 -25.88
N LYS A 169 -27.86 16.57 -25.43
CA LYS A 169 -26.99 17.27 -24.48
C LYS A 169 -25.54 17.30 -24.99
N ARG A 170 -24.80 18.34 -24.61
CA ARG A 170 -23.33 18.41 -24.79
C ARG A 170 -22.63 17.89 -23.54
N VAL A 171 -21.66 17.00 -23.72
CA VAL A 171 -20.91 16.36 -22.64
C VAL A 171 -19.44 16.27 -23.04
N ASN A 172 -18.55 16.43 -22.08
CA ASN A 172 -17.13 16.14 -22.27
C ASN A 172 -16.94 14.62 -22.32
N ASP A 173 -16.33 14.10 -23.39
CA ASP A 173 -16.18 12.66 -23.61
C ASP A 173 -15.35 11.93 -22.55
N VAL A 174 -14.46 12.63 -21.82
CA VAL A 174 -13.73 12.07 -20.67
C VAL A 174 -14.67 11.62 -19.56
N LEU A 175 -15.85 12.24 -19.41
CA LEU A 175 -16.84 11.89 -18.39
C LEU A 175 -17.74 10.72 -18.79
N LEU A 176 -17.63 10.23 -20.03
CA LEU A 176 -18.50 9.18 -20.55
C LEU A 176 -17.92 7.80 -20.24
N HIS A 177 -18.73 6.97 -19.58
CA HIS A 177 -18.40 5.58 -19.30
C HIS A 177 -19.19 4.67 -20.24
N PRO A 178 -18.54 3.90 -21.13
CA PRO A 178 -19.26 2.95 -21.96
C PRO A 178 -19.91 1.88 -21.09
N VAL A 179 -21.17 1.55 -21.36
CA VAL A 179 -21.84 0.43 -20.68
C VAL A 179 -21.42 -0.87 -21.36
N THR A 180 -20.90 -1.80 -20.58
CA THR A 180 -20.45 -3.11 -21.02
C THR A 180 -21.21 -4.22 -20.29
N GLU A 181 -20.83 -5.48 -20.55
CA GLU A 181 -21.36 -6.63 -19.83
C GLU A 181 -21.08 -6.55 -18.31
N PHE A 182 -20.04 -5.80 -17.91
CA PHE A 182 -19.78 -5.53 -16.50
C PHE A 182 -20.94 -4.73 -15.93
N GLU A 183 -21.15 -3.48 -16.32
CA GLU A 183 -22.19 -2.61 -15.75
C GLU A 183 -23.60 -3.21 -15.87
N ALA A 184 -23.85 -3.93 -16.96
CA ALA A 184 -25.13 -4.57 -17.22
C ALA A 184 -25.38 -5.86 -16.41
N GLY A 185 -24.31 -6.52 -15.93
CA GLY A 185 -24.37 -7.85 -15.33
C GLY A 185 -24.72 -8.98 -16.31
N SER A 186 -24.97 -8.66 -17.58
CA SER A 186 -25.31 -9.61 -18.63
C SER A 186 -24.86 -9.09 -20.02
N PRO A 187 -24.71 -9.96 -21.03
CA PRO A 187 -24.39 -9.54 -22.39
C PRO A 187 -25.48 -8.64 -22.99
N LEU A 188 -25.09 -7.45 -23.45
CA LEU A 188 -26.01 -6.49 -24.07
C LEU A 188 -26.20 -6.78 -25.55
N GLN A 189 -27.46 -6.77 -26.00
CA GLN A 189 -27.80 -6.87 -27.43
C GLN A 189 -28.20 -5.50 -27.96
N TYR A 190 -27.27 -4.82 -28.62
CA TYR A 190 -27.55 -3.54 -29.27
C TYR A 190 -28.36 -3.75 -30.54
N ARG A 191 -29.49 -3.05 -30.67
CA ARG A 191 -30.25 -2.97 -31.93
C ARG A 191 -29.90 -1.70 -32.68
N SER A 192 -29.78 -1.78 -34.00
CA SER A 192 -29.76 -0.59 -34.85
C SER A 192 -31.18 -0.04 -34.93
N LEU A 193 -31.34 1.25 -34.62
CA LEU A 193 -32.60 1.94 -34.91
C LEU A 193 -32.79 1.98 -36.43
N PRO A 194 -33.97 1.61 -36.97
CA PRO A 194 -34.20 1.61 -38.40
C PRO A 194 -33.95 3.02 -38.96
N SER A 195 -33.13 3.10 -40.01
CA SER A 195 -32.98 4.33 -40.78
C SER A 195 -34.33 4.62 -41.43
N THR A 196 -34.88 5.82 -41.20
CA THR A 196 -35.94 6.33 -42.06
C THR A 196 -35.31 6.64 -43.42
N ALA A 197 -35.16 5.59 -44.23
CA ALA A 197 -35.11 5.75 -45.67
C ALA A 197 -36.46 6.35 -46.06
N ILE A 198 -36.44 7.60 -46.49
CA ILE A 198 -37.49 8.10 -47.37
C ILE A 198 -37.45 7.13 -48.56
N ALA A 199 -38.57 6.46 -48.81
CA ALA A 199 -38.70 5.54 -49.93
C ALA A 199 -38.64 6.36 -51.23
N GLU A 200 -37.44 6.53 -51.77
CA GLU A 200 -37.25 6.81 -53.19
C GLU A 200 -36.80 5.53 -53.86
N THR A 201 -37.75 4.92 -54.55
CA THR A 201 -37.53 3.92 -55.59
C THR A 201 -36.55 4.44 -56.63
N VAL A 202 -35.31 3.95 -56.63
CA VAL A 202 -34.45 3.96 -57.82
C VAL A 202 -33.72 2.61 -57.93
N THR A 203 -34.28 1.80 -58.80
CA THR A 203 -33.66 0.84 -59.73
C THR A 203 -32.23 0.36 -59.50
N LYS A 204 -32.12 -0.97 -59.34
CA LYS A 204 -30.97 -1.84 -59.64
C LYS A 204 -30.10 -1.31 -60.80
N LYS A 205 -28.79 -1.20 -60.56
CA LYS A 205 -27.77 -1.61 -61.54
C LYS A 205 -26.56 -2.22 -60.81
N GLU A 206 -26.28 -3.46 -61.18
CA GLU A 206 -25.07 -4.21 -60.89
C GLU A 206 -23.86 -3.53 -61.55
N ALA A 207 -22.71 -3.54 -60.89
CA ALA A 207 -21.41 -3.52 -61.56
C ALA A 207 -20.37 -4.26 -60.71
N LYS A 208 -19.59 -5.07 -61.42
CA LYS A 208 -18.72 -6.17 -60.99
C LYS A 208 -17.47 -5.74 -60.23
N GLU A 209 -16.94 -6.72 -59.51
CA GLU A 209 -15.55 -6.84 -59.09
C GLU A 209 -14.56 -6.49 -60.21
N GLU A 210 -13.49 -5.77 -59.88
CA GLU A 210 -12.21 -5.94 -60.55
C GLU A 210 -11.06 -5.80 -59.54
N LYS A 211 -10.28 -6.88 -59.44
CA LYS A 211 -9.01 -6.95 -58.73
C LYS A 211 -7.93 -6.40 -59.66
N THR A 212 -7.00 -5.59 -59.13
CA THR A 212 -5.67 -5.46 -59.72
C THR A 212 -4.61 -5.23 -58.64
N LYS A 213 -3.51 -5.98 -58.76
CA LYS A 213 -2.35 -6.04 -57.86
C LYS A 213 -1.31 -4.96 -58.21
N SER A 214 -0.57 -4.54 -57.18
CA SER A 214 0.89 -4.33 -57.11
C SER A 214 1.57 -3.31 -58.04
N SER A 215 2.20 -2.30 -57.45
CA SER A 215 3.62 -1.95 -57.71
C SER A 215 4.18 -1.07 -56.59
N GLN A 216 5.44 -1.30 -56.25
CA GLN A 216 6.21 -0.59 -55.22
C GLN A 216 7.02 0.59 -55.80
N HIS A 217 7.36 1.51 -54.89
CA HIS A 217 8.50 2.45 -54.85
C HIS A 217 8.57 3.64 -55.82
N LEU A 218 8.62 4.85 -55.23
CA LEU A 218 9.69 5.83 -55.47
C LEU A 218 9.75 6.89 -54.36
N PHE A 219 10.98 7.20 -53.96
CA PHE A 219 11.41 8.11 -52.89
C PHE A 219 11.11 9.58 -53.19
N VAL A 220 10.78 10.37 -52.16
CA VAL A 220 11.13 11.80 -52.09
C VAL A 220 11.60 12.15 -50.67
N ARG A 221 12.74 12.83 -50.60
CA ARG A 221 13.44 13.32 -49.39
C ARG A 221 12.77 14.57 -48.78
N PRO A 222 13.02 14.87 -47.49
CA PRO A 222 12.38 15.95 -46.74
C PRO A 222 13.11 17.31 -46.87
N PRO A 223 12.44 18.45 -46.63
CA PRO A 223 13.12 19.71 -46.36
C PRO A 223 13.56 19.82 -44.88
N LYS A 224 14.74 20.40 -44.68
CA LYS A 224 15.44 20.63 -43.40
C LYS A 224 14.85 21.80 -42.59
N VAL A 225 14.71 21.52 -41.29
CA VAL A 225 15.07 22.31 -40.08
C VAL A 225 15.06 23.85 -40.17
N GLN A 226 14.22 24.46 -39.32
CA GLN A 226 14.62 25.63 -38.53
C GLN A 226 14.53 25.28 -37.04
N ASP A 227 15.71 25.32 -36.43
CA ASP A 227 16.03 25.14 -35.02
C ASP A 227 15.70 26.46 -34.30
N ASN A 228 14.75 26.41 -33.36
CA ASN A 228 14.58 27.44 -32.34
C ASN A 228 14.56 26.73 -30.99
N THR A 229 15.76 26.51 -30.48
CA THR A 229 16.07 26.05 -29.14
C THR A 229 16.04 27.22 -28.17
N ILE A 230 15.01 27.31 -27.31
CA ILE A 230 15.10 27.93 -25.97
C ILE A 230 14.01 27.28 -25.07
N PRO A 231 14.18 27.24 -23.75
CA PRO A 231 14.92 26.23 -22.99
C PRO A 231 13.97 25.29 -22.21
N HIS A 232 14.43 24.07 -21.93
CA HIS A 232 13.85 23.26 -20.86
C HIS A 232 14.13 23.97 -19.52
N GLU A 233 13.21 24.83 -19.11
CA GLU A 233 13.06 25.17 -17.70
C GLU A 233 12.60 23.88 -17.00
N LYS A 234 13.55 23.26 -16.29
CA LYS A 234 13.21 22.29 -15.26
C LYS A 234 12.30 23.03 -14.31
N GLU A 235 11.03 22.66 -14.30
CA GLU A 235 10.13 23.07 -13.24
C GLU A 235 10.72 22.53 -11.94
N ILE A 236 11.45 23.42 -11.25
CA ILE A 236 11.92 23.21 -9.90
C ILE A 236 10.64 23.12 -9.09
N LEU A 237 10.24 21.90 -8.76
CA LEU A 237 9.38 21.64 -7.62
C LEU A 237 10.13 22.15 -6.40
N THR A 238 9.91 23.42 -6.09
CA THR A 238 10.25 24.00 -4.80
C THR A 238 9.33 23.33 -3.79
N PRO A 239 9.85 22.57 -2.81
CA PRO A 239 9.07 22.17 -1.66
C PRO A 239 8.84 23.46 -0.87
N ARG A 240 7.62 23.98 -0.87
CA ARG A 240 7.18 25.02 0.07
C ARG A 240 5.99 24.46 0.84
N GLY A 241 5.99 24.39 2.17
CA GLY A 241 6.97 24.84 3.13
C GLY A 241 7.16 23.83 4.25
N GLU A 242 8.34 23.90 4.83
CA GLU A 242 8.62 23.51 6.21
C GLU A 242 7.45 23.93 7.10
N GLU A 243 6.58 22.98 7.46
CA GLU A 243 6.03 23.03 8.80
C GLU A 243 7.18 22.71 9.72
N THR A 244 7.73 23.79 10.26
CA THR A 244 8.69 23.81 11.34
C THR A 244 8.36 22.71 12.33
N ALA A 245 9.29 21.75 12.44
CA ALA A 245 9.47 21.00 13.67
C ALA A 245 9.30 21.97 14.86
N PRO A 246 8.67 21.56 15.97
CA PRO A 246 8.87 22.30 17.20
C PRO A 246 10.38 22.40 17.43
N LYS A 247 10.90 23.61 17.24
CA LYS A 247 12.25 23.98 17.61
C LYS A 247 12.39 23.68 19.09
N SER A 248 13.36 22.83 19.41
CA SER A 248 13.88 22.59 20.74
C SER A 248 12.87 22.07 21.76
N TYR A 249 13.15 20.89 22.32
CA TYR A 249 12.85 20.68 23.73
C TYR A 249 13.91 21.39 24.56
N ASP A 250 14.09 22.69 24.36
CA ASP A 250 14.67 23.58 25.37
C ASP A 250 13.57 23.85 26.41
N LEU A 251 13.11 22.78 27.07
CA LEU A 251 12.94 22.94 28.51
C LEU A 251 14.36 22.88 29.06
N VAL A 252 15.07 24.01 28.93
CA VAL A 252 16.17 24.35 29.83
C VAL A 252 15.59 24.13 31.22
N GLY A 253 15.91 22.99 31.82
CA GLY A 253 15.57 22.72 33.19
C GLY A 253 16.14 23.88 33.98
N LYS A 254 15.28 24.72 34.57
CA LYS A 254 15.73 25.65 35.59
C LYS A 254 16.60 24.84 36.54
N ARG A 255 17.84 25.29 36.77
CA ARG A 255 18.77 24.69 37.72
C ARG A 255 18.09 24.66 39.08
N LEU A 256 17.42 23.56 39.41
CA LEU A 256 16.77 23.38 40.69
C LEU A 256 17.86 23.07 41.71
N LYS A 257 18.02 23.96 42.69
CA LYS A 257 18.76 23.64 43.91
C LYS A 257 18.10 22.44 44.58
N PRO A 258 18.86 21.49 45.15
CA PRO A 258 18.30 20.30 45.77
C PRO A 258 17.41 20.73 46.94
N LYS A 259 16.13 20.33 46.91
CA LYS A 259 15.21 20.45 48.05
C LYS A 259 14.83 19.06 48.51
N SER A 260 14.92 18.86 49.82
CA SER A 260 14.82 17.58 50.51
C SER A 260 13.48 16.87 50.27
N GLU A 261 13.62 15.55 50.16
CA GLU A 261 12.66 14.45 50.31
C GLU A 261 11.21 14.80 50.64
N THR A 262 10.29 14.26 49.83
CA THR A 262 8.97 13.85 50.34
C THR A 262 8.72 12.42 49.85
N LYS A 263 8.66 11.49 50.82
CA LYS A 263 8.44 10.06 50.61
C LYS A 263 7.10 9.81 49.92
N ALA A 264 7.12 9.47 48.63
CA ALA A 264 6.00 8.82 47.98
C ALA A 264 6.11 7.30 48.21
N LYS A 265 5.11 6.74 48.90
CA LYS A 265 4.98 5.30 49.13
C LYS A 265 4.77 4.59 47.78
N SER A 266 5.81 3.94 47.28
CA SER A 266 5.71 3.00 46.16
C SER A 266 4.94 1.76 46.60
N LYS A 267 3.75 1.56 46.02
CA LYS A 267 3.12 0.23 46.01
C LYS A 267 3.82 -0.57 44.92
N ASN A 268 4.57 -1.60 45.33
CA ASN A 268 5.08 -2.64 44.43
C ASN A 268 3.90 -3.28 43.68
N ILE A 269 3.66 -2.83 42.44
CA ILE A 269 2.85 -3.57 41.49
C ILE A 269 3.84 -4.26 40.56
N ILE A 270 4.25 -5.47 40.95
CA ILE A 270 4.88 -6.40 40.02
C ILE A 270 3.75 -6.87 39.11
N LYS A 271 3.52 -6.16 38.00
CA LYS A 271 2.82 -6.75 36.85
C LYS A 271 3.88 -7.55 36.08
N PRO A 272 3.68 -8.86 35.83
CA PRO A 272 4.55 -9.58 34.93
C PRO A 272 4.52 -8.87 33.57
N THR A 273 5.69 -8.40 33.13
CA THR A 273 5.88 -7.74 31.85
C THR A 273 5.46 -8.70 30.73
N PRO A 274 4.66 -8.26 29.74
CA PRO A 274 4.22 -9.14 28.66
C PRO A 274 5.44 -9.65 27.89
N THR A 275 5.53 -10.97 27.74
CA THR A 275 6.38 -11.64 26.76
C THR A 275 6.18 -10.94 25.40
N PRO A 276 7.26 -10.64 24.63
CA PRO A 276 7.12 -10.03 23.32
C PRO A 276 6.12 -10.83 22.50
N THR A 277 5.04 -10.16 22.12
CA THR A 277 3.90 -10.79 21.47
C THR A 277 4.29 -11.09 20.04
N LYS A 278 4.29 -12.37 19.65
CA LYS A 278 4.44 -12.76 18.25
C LYS A 278 3.42 -12.01 17.39
N ILE A 279 3.84 -11.58 16.21
CA ILE A 279 2.97 -10.87 15.28
C ILE A 279 1.99 -11.89 14.69
N LYS A 280 0.71 -11.77 15.04
CA LYS A 280 -0.33 -12.70 14.56
C LYS A 280 -0.49 -12.61 13.04
N THR A 281 -0.72 -13.76 12.40
CA THR A 281 -1.06 -13.82 10.98
C THR A 281 -2.37 -13.06 10.71
N PRO A 282 -2.40 -12.14 9.72
CA PRO A 282 -3.61 -11.45 9.32
C PRO A 282 -4.70 -12.45 8.91
N ALA A 283 -5.95 -12.16 9.30
CA ALA A 283 -7.08 -12.94 8.85
C ALA A 283 -7.29 -12.77 7.34
N ILE A 284 -7.44 -13.88 6.62
CA ILE A 284 -7.75 -13.85 5.19
C ILE A 284 -9.22 -13.44 5.02
N ARG A 285 -9.46 -12.36 4.27
CA ARG A 285 -10.81 -11.84 3.99
C ARG A 285 -11.47 -12.69 2.90
N ALA A 286 -12.22 -13.71 3.30
CA ALA A 286 -12.79 -14.72 2.42
C ALA A 286 -13.86 -14.20 1.45
N ASN A 287 -14.54 -13.11 1.82
CA ASN A 287 -15.60 -12.46 1.04
C ASN A 287 -15.08 -11.51 -0.05
N VAL A 288 -13.76 -11.38 -0.24
CA VAL A 288 -13.17 -10.50 -1.24
C VAL A 288 -12.50 -11.29 -2.34
N LYS A 289 -12.87 -10.98 -3.58
CA LYS A 289 -12.27 -11.55 -4.78
C LYS A 289 -10.84 -11.03 -4.99
N ARG A 290 -9.91 -11.94 -5.28
CA ARG A 290 -8.50 -11.61 -5.54
C ARG A 290 -7.92 -12.45 -6.67
N ASN A 291 -7.06 -11.83 -7.47
CA ASN A 291 -6.30 -12.54 -8.50
C ASN A 291 -5.36 -13.61 -7.88
N SER A 292 -4.82 -13.35 -6.68
CA SER A 292 -3.97 -14.32 -5.97
C SER A 292 -4.73 -15.59 -5.60
N ALA A 293 -5.94 -15.45 -5.06
CA ALA A 293 -6.81 -16.59 -4.76
C ALA A 293 -7.25 -17.31 -6.04
N TYR A 294 -7.57 -16.59 -7.12
CA TYR A 294 -7.89 -17.19 -8.42
C TYR A 294 -6.72 -18.04 -8.96
N ASN A 295 -5.51 -17.49 -8.95
CA ASN A 295 -4.32 -18.20 -9.42
C ASN A 295 -4.00 -19.41 -8.55
N LEU A 296 -4.18 -19.31 -7.22
CA LEU A 296 -4.04 -20.46 -6.33
C LEU A 296 -5.06 -21.56 -6.67
N GLN A 297 -6.33 -21.20 -6.89
CA GLN A 297 -7.36 -22.15 -7.30
C GLN A 297 -7.01 -22.84 -8.63
N VAL A 298 -6.44 -22.12 -9.61
CA VAL A 298 -5.96 -22.69 -10.88
C VAL A 298 -4.90 -23.77 -10.62
N ILE A 299 -3.90 -23.46 -9.79
CA ILE A 299 -2.83 -24.41 -9.44
C ILE A 299 -3.41 -25.63 -8.72
N MET A 300 -4.23 -25.42 -7.69
CA MET A 300 -4.85 -26.51 -6.93
C MET A 300 -5.78 -27.37 -7.79
N LYS A 301 -6.44 -26.79 -8.78
CA LYS A 301 -7.29 -27.52 -9.74
C LYS A 301 -6.46 -28.39 -10.68
N LYS A 302 -5.33 -27.88 -11.16
CA LYS A 302 -4.35 -28.65 -11.96
C LYS A 302 -3.76 -29.81 -11.15
N GLU A 303 -3.51 -29.60 -9.87
CA GLU A 303 -2.98 -30.60 -8.93
C GLU A 303 -4.07 -31.56 -8.38
N GLY A 304 -5.31 -31.45 -8.84
CA GLY A 304 -6.41 -32.35 -8.46
C GLY A 304 -6.88 -32.21 -7.00
N THR A 305 -6.56 -31.09 -6.33
CA THR A 305 -6.96 -30.84 -4.93
C THR A 305 -8.15 -29.89 -4.81
N TYR A 306 -8.47 -29.14 -5.86
CA TYR A 306 -9.61 -28.22 -5.93
C TYR A 306 -10.54 -28.56 -7.09
N HIS A 307 -11.83 -28.81 -6.82
CA HIS A 307 -12.80 -29.26 -7.83
C HIS A 307 -13.91 -28.26 -8.15
N LYS A 308 -13.97 -27.12 -7.44
CA LYS A 308 -15.01 -26.09 -7.64
C LYS A 308 -14.70 -25.15 -8.81
N SER A 309 -15.60 -24.20 -9.07
CA SER A 309 -15.41 -23.10 -10.03
C SER A 309 -14.26 -22.19 -9.61
N LEU A 310 -13.55 -21.61 -10.59
CA LEU A 310 -12.50 -20.64 -10.34
C LEU A 310 -13.14 -19.25 -10.16
N ASP A 311 -13.33 -18.83 -8.92
CA ASP A 311 -14.09 -17.62 -8.56
C ASP A 311 -13.21 -16.52 -7.94
N GLY A 312 -11.98 -16.84 -7.55
CA GLY A 312 -11.06 -15.89 -6.93
C GLY A 312 -11.36 -15.53 -5.48
N TYR A 313 -12.27 -16.23 -4.80
CA TYR A 313 -12.50 -16.07 -3.36
C TYR A 313 -11.66 -17.08 -2.56
N TYR A 314 -11.03 -16.64 -1.47
CA TYR A 314 -10.38 -17.55 -0.52
C TYR A 314 -11.40 -18.07 0.49
N GLY A 315 -12.37 -18.84 0.02
CA GLY A 315 -13.41 -19.45 0.86
C GLY A 315 -12.98 -20.79 1.47
N ALA A 316 -13.88 -21.41 2.24
CA ALA A 316 -13.63 -22.71 2.89
C ALA A 316 -13.20 -23.82 1.91
N GLY A 317 -13.68 -23.79 0.67
CA GLY A 317 -13.25 -24.74 -0.38
C GLY A 317 -11.79 -24.55 -0.79
N THR A 318 -11.35 -23.31 -0.95
CA THR A 318 -9.96 -22.96 -1.28
C THR A 318 -9.03 -23.30 -0.12
N GLN A 319 -9.44 -23.01 1.12
CA GLN A 319 -8.67 -23.37 2.31
C GLN A 319 -8.52 -24.90 2.47
N LYS A 320 -9.59 -25.67 2.26
CA LYS A 320 -9.53 -27.16 2.29
C LYS A 320 -8.59 -27.71 1.23
N ALA A 321 -8.65 -27.18 0.00
CA ALA A 321 -7.74 -27.58 -1.07
C ALA A 321 -6.29 -27.18 -0.79
N TRP A 322 -6.07 -26.00 -0.19
CA TRP A 322 -4.74 -25.55 0.23
C TRP A 322 -4.14 -26.48 1.27
N ASN A 323 -4.91 -26.86 2.29
CA ASN A 323 -4.45 -27.83 3.28
C ASN A 323 -4.14 -29.19 2.65
N LYS A 324 -4.93 -29.63 1.66
CA LYS A 324 -4.67 -30.88 0.93
C LYS A 324 -3.37 -30.81 0.12
N ILE A 325 -3.15 -29.75 -0.66
CA ILE A 325 -1.97 -29.64 -1.53
C ILE A 325 -0.66 -29.58 -0.73
N LYS A 326 -0.67 -29.00 0.49
CA LYS A 326 0.49 -29.02 1.40
C LYS A 326 1.01 -30.43 1.70
N HIS A 327 0.14 -31.44 1.63
CA HIS A 327 0.50 -32.84 1.90
C HIS A 327 0.70 -33.68 0.65
N THR A 328 0.09 -33.32 -0.48
CA THR A 328 0.14 -34.12 -1.71
C THR A 328 1.22 -33.66 -2.70
N ASN A 329 1.55 -32.36 -2.74
CA ASN A 329 2.56 -31.87 -3.66
C ASN A 329 3.97 -32.08 -3.08
N ALA A 330 4.76 -32.93 -3.73
CA ALA A 330 6.08 -33.33 -3.23
C ALA A 330 7.06 -32.15 -3.06
N GLN A 331 7.05 -31.19 -4.01
CA GLN A 331 7.92 -30.02 -3.95
C GLN A 331 7.53 -29.09 -2.79
N LEU A 332 6.23 -28.85 -2.62
CA LEU A 332 5.72 -28.02 -1.51
C LEU A 332 6.05 -28.68 -0.16
N LYS A 333 5.85 -30.00 -0.06
CA LYS A 333 6.20 -30.78 1.14
C LYS A 333 7.70 -30.70 1.47
N LYS A 334 8.59 -30.79 0.48
CA LYS A 334 10.04 -30.60 0.65
C LYS A 334 10.33 -29.28 1.37
N TYR A 335 9.79 -28.17 0.86
CA TYR A 335 10.09 -26.85 1.42
C TYR A 335 9.41 -26.60 2.77
N ILE A 336 8.21 -27.14 3.01
CA ILE A 336 7.59 -27.10 4.35
C ILE A 336 8.50 -27.81 5.37
N LEU A 337 9.10 -28.95 5.02
CA LEU A 337 10.04 -29.65 5.91
C LEU A 337 11.32 -28.85 6.13
N LEU A 338 11.93 -28.32 5.07
CA LEU A 338 13.15 -27.51 5.17
C LEU A 338 12.94 -26.26 6.04
N SER A 339 11.81 -25.55 5.88
CA SER A 339 11.49 -24.36 6.67
C SER A 339 11.40 -24.63 8.17
N LYS A 340 11.03 -25.86 8.56
CA LYS A 340 10.99 -26.29 9.98
C LYS A 340 12.34 -26.70 10.54
N MET A 341 13.35 -26.90 9.68
CA MET A 341 14.69 -27.33 10.06
C MET A 341 15.71 -26.20 10.04
N GLU A 342 15.41 -25.07 9.39
CA GLU A 342 16.28 -23.91 9.22
C GLU A 342 16.76 -23.33 10.56
N ASP A 343 15.89 -23.29 11.58
CA ASP A 343 16.23 -22.86 12.96
C ASP A 343 17.27 -23.75 13.65
N LYS A 344 17.49 -24.99 13.17
CA LYS A 344 18.47 -25.93 13.74
C LYS A 344 19.82 -25.89 13.03
N LEU A 345 19.92 -25.22 11.89
CA LEU A 345 21.09 -25.21 11.01
C LEU A 345 21.87 -23.90 11.05
N THR A 346 21.32 -22.85 11.67
CA THR A 346 22.05 -21.60 11.90
C THR A 346 23.02 -21.77 13.07
N GLU A 347 24.32 -21.64 12.78
CA GLU A 347 25.34 -21.57 13.84
C GLU A 347 25.01 -20.39 14.76
N ARG A 348 24.85 -20.68 16.05
CA ARG A 348 24.74 -19.63 17.08
C ARG A 348 26.08 -18.90 17.11
N SER A 349 26.15 -17.73 16.50
CA SER A 349 27.29 -16.85 16.69
C SER A 349 27.43 -16.58 18.19
N THR A 350 28.67 -16.45 18.66
CA THR A 350 29.00 -16.08 20.02
C THR A 350 28.53 -14.65 20.28
N ALA A 351 27.25 -14.51 20.63
CA ALA A 351 26.66 -13.22 20.97
C ALA A 351 27.53 -12.54 22.04
N ASN A 352 27.90 -11.28 21.78
CA ASN A 352 28.56 -10.42 22.75
C ASN A 352 27.80 -10.49 24.10
N ILE A 353 28.52 -10.65 25.22
CA ILE A 353 27.93 -10.80 26.56
C ILE A 353 26.95 -9.65 26.87
N LEU A 354 27.27 -8.43 26.41
CA LEU A 354 26.37 -7.28 26.54
C LEU A 354 25.08 -7.48 25.74
N GLN A 355 25.18 -7.89 24.47
CA GLN A 355 24.02 -8.20 23.62
C GLN A 355 23.12 -9.26 24.27
N HIS A 356 23.72 -10.30 24.87
CA HIS A 356 22.98 -11.34 25.57
C HIS A 356 22.11 -10.75 26.70
N TYR A 357 22.69 -9.96 27.59
CA TYR A 357 21.91 -9.40 28.70
C TYR A 357 20.89 -8.34 28.26
N VAL A 358 21.21 -7.53 27.23
CA VAL A 358 20.24 -6.62 26.61
C VAL A 358 19.05 -7.41 26.05
N GLN A 359 19.30 -8.55 25.40
CA GLN A 359 18.23 -9.40 24.85
C GLN A 359 17.35 -10.01 25.93
N GLN A 360 17.95 -10.38 27.08
CA GLN A 360 17.25 -11.07 28.16
C GLN A 360 16.45 -10.14 29.07
N LEU A 361 16.59 -8.81 28.95
CA LEU A 361 15.86 -7.84 29.78
C LEU A 361 14.35 -8.08 29.93
N PRO A 362 13.57 -8.33 28.86
CA PRO A 362 12.13 -8.56 28.98
C PRO A 362 11.77 -9.96 29.49
N TYR A 363 12.68 -10.93 29.42
CA TYR A 363 12.42 -12.34 29.75
C TYR A 363 12.92 -12.72 31.15
N GLU A 364 14.14 -12.31 31.48
CA GLU A 364 14.81 -12.60 32.76
C GLU A 364 15.39 -11.30 33.37
N PRO A 365 14.56 -10.30 33.73
CA PRO A 365 15.01 -8.96 34.09
C PRO A 365 16.00 -8.95 35.26
N ALA A 366 15.81 -9.79 36.28
CA ALA A 366 16.72 -9.84 37.44
C ALA A 366 18.14 -10.32 37.06
N LYS A 367 18.24 -11.35 36.21
CA LYS A 367 19.53 -11.87 35.72
C LYS A 367 20.16 -10.90 34.72
N ALA A 368 19.37 -10.36 33.81
CA ALA A 368 19.82 -9.36 32.85
C ALA A 368 20.38 -8.11 33.54
N ILE A 369 19.68 -7.56 34.54
CA ILE A 369 20.15 -6.44 35.36
C ILE A 369 21.47 -6.77 36.07
N LYS A 370 21.60 -7.97 36.64
CA LYS A 370 22.84 -8.41 37.29
C LYS A 370 24.00 -8.49 36.29
N GLY A 371 23.75 -9.01 35.09
CA GLY A 371 24.73 -9.08 34.02
C GLY A 371 25.12 -7.73 33.43
N LEU A 372 24.17 -6.81 33.24
CA LEU A 372 24.45 -5.45 32.75
C LEU A 372 25.33 -4.67 33.73
N LYS A 373 25.20 -4.92 35.05
CA LYS A 373 26.06 -4.30 36.07
C LYS A 373 27.53 -4.70 35.99
N THR A 374 27.87 -5.81 35.32
CA THR A 374 29.26 -6.24 35.17
C THR A 374 29.96 -5.57 33.98
N SER A 375 29.24 -4.80 33.17
CA SER A 375 29.80 -4.07 32.04
C SER A 375 30.01 -2.61 32.41
N GLU A 376 31.22 -2.09 32.14
CA GLU A 376 31.56 -0.69 32.36
C GLU A 376 31.03 0.23 31.26
N GLN A 377 30.58 -0.33 30.14
CA GLN A 377 30.18 0.41 28.95
C GLN A 377 28.97 1.33 29.23
N ALA A 378 29.03 2.56 28.72
CA ALA A 378 27.91 3.51 28.75
C ALA A 378 26.57 2.90 28.29
N LEU A 379 26.59 2.06 27.25
CA LEU A 379 25.38 1.42 26.72
C LEU A 379 24.77 0.45 27.74
N ALA A 380 25.59 -0.29 28.49
CA ALA A 380 25.10 -1.17 29.55
C ALA A 380 24.39 -0.39 30.67
N LYS A 381 24.93 0.78 31.04
CA LYS A 381 24.30 1.70 32.00
C LYS A 381 22.95 2.21 31.51
N ALA A 382 22.83 2.52 30.21
CA ALA A 382 21.57 2.96 29.61
C ALA A 382 20.49 1.86 29.64
N TYR A 383 20.83 0.62 29.27
CA TYR A 383 19.91 -0.51 29.35
C TYR A 383 19.59 -0.94 30.80
N LEU A 384 20.54 -0.76 31.72
CA LEU A 384 20.29 -0.93 33.15
C LEU A 384 19.29 0.11 33.68
N ALA A 385 19.43 1.37 33.25
CA ALA A 385 18.49 2.44 33.58
C ALA A 385 17.08 2.13 33.05
N TYR A 386 16.98 1.63 31.80
CA TYR A 386 15.72 1.13 31.25
C TYR A 386 15.12 0.02 32.11
N GLY A 387 15.90 -1.03 32.42
CA GLY A 387 15.41 -2.16 33.21
C GLY A 387 14.92 -1.75 34.61
N LEU A 388 15.61 -0.81 35.25
CA LEU A 388 15.19 -0.26 36.55
C LEU A 388 13.95 0.64 36.44
N PHE A 389 13.84 1.44 35.38
CA PHE A 389 12.65 2.24 35.12
C PHE A 389 11.42 1.35 34.93
N MET A 390 11.55 0.23 34.21
CA MET A 390 10.45 -0.72 34.06
C MET A 390 10.03 -1.41 35.36
N GLN A 391 10.93 -1.51 36.35
CA GLN A 391 10.63 -2.10 37.66
C GLN A 391 10.09 -1.08 38.67
N LYS A 392 10.62 0.14 38.66
CA LYS A 392 10.43 1.14 39.75
C LYS A 392 9.76 2.43 39.27
N GLY A 393 9.61 2.64 37.96
CA GLY A 393 9.25 3.92 37.38
C GLY A 393 10.36 4.97 37.54
N PRO A 394 10.00 6.27 37.53
CA PRO A 394 10.92 7.37 37.77
C PRO A 394 11.64 7.23 39.11
N HIS A 395 12.97 7.15 39.07
CA HIS A 395 13.77 6.94 40.27
C HIS A 395 15.16 7.57 40.13
N LYS A 396 15.75 8.03 41.24
CA LYS A 396 17.08 8.66 41.25
C LYS A 396 18.15 7.78 40.62
N GLU A 397 18.12 6.48 40.91
CA GLU A 397 19.05 5.49 40.33
C GLU A 397 18.98 5.44 38.79
N VAL A 398 17.78 5.58 38.20
CA VAL A 398 17.60 5.65 36.74
C VAL A 398 18.26 6.92 36.21
N ASN A 399 18.02 8.05 36.86
CA ASN A 399 18.61 9.34 36.48
C ASN A 399 20.13 9.30 36.57
N ASP A 400 20.69 8.78 37.66
CA ASP A 400 22.13 8.70 37.88
C ASP A 400 22.79 7.85 36.77
N LEU A 401 22.21 6.69 36.45
CA LEU A 401 22.73 5.77 35.43
C LEU A 401 22.67 6.37 34.03
N MET A 402 21.53 6.94 33.63
CA MET A 402 21.39 7.47 32.28
C MET A 402 22.22 8.76 32.08
N ASN A 403 22.27 9.65 33.07
CA ASN A 403 23.16 10.81 33.01
C ASN A 403 24.64 10.42 33.00
N ALA A 404 25.04 9.38 33.74
CA ALA A 404 26.39 8.85 33.68
C ALA A 404 26.70 8.29 32.28
N ALA A 405 25.76 7.56 31.67
CA ALA A 405 25.90 7.03 30.32
C ALA A 405 26.04 8.14 29.27
N ILE A 406 25.23 9.20 29.35
CA ILE A 406 25.34 10.39 28.49
C ILE A 406 26.71 11.04 28.61
N LYS A 407 27.15 11.33 29.84
CA LYS A 407 28.45 11.98 30.10
C LYS A 407 29.63 11.15 29.60
N GLU A 408 29.57 9.84 29.79
CA GLU A 408 30.61 8.93 29.32
C GLU A 408 30.64 8.86 27.78
N THR A 409 29.47 8.84 27.14
CA THR A 409 29.35 8.73 25.69
C THR A 409 29.79 10.00 24.97
N PHE A 410 29.37 11.17 25.46
CA PHE A 410 29.49 12.45 24.75
C PHE A 410 30.47 13.45 25.38
N GLY A 411 30.82 13.30 26.67
CA GLY A 411 31.63 14.27 27.40
C GLY A 411 33.13 14.30 27.03
N LYS A 412 33.63 13.29 26.30
CA LYS A 412 35.05 13.17 25.90
C LYS A 412 35.29 13.07 24.39
N LYS A 413 34.24 13.14 23.56
CA LYS A 413 34.36 12.95 22.10
C LYS A 413 34.27 14.29 21.37
N LYS A 414 35.21 14.56 20.45
CA LYS A 414 34.96 15.48 19.33
C LYS A 414 33.99 14.75 18.41
N LEU A 415 32.70 14.96 18.62
CA LEU A 415 31.67 14.43 17.73
C LEU A 415 31.67 15.33 16.50
N GLU A 416 31.80 14.74 15.30
CA GLU A 416 31.65 15.48 14.04
C GLU A 416 30.26 16.11 13.96
N ASN A 417 29.26 15.46 14.56
CA ASN A 417 27.91 15.98 14.75
C ASN A 417 27.52 15.97 16.23
N LYS A 418 27.31 17.15 16.81
CA LYS A 418 26.84 17.28 18.19
C LYS A 418 25.46 16.64 18.31
N PRO A 419 25.17 15.89 19.39
CA PRO A 419 23.85 15.33 19.58
C PRO A 419 22.83 16.49 19.67
N PRO A 420 21.58 16.30 19.22
CA PRO A 420 20.55 17.36 19.20
C PRO A 420 19.99 17.69 20.60
N PHE A 421 20.75 17.43 21.67
CA PHE A 421 20.40 17.67 23.06
C PHE A 421 21.63 18.08 23.89
N ASP A 422 21.40 18.76 25.02
CA ASP A 422 22.47 19.21 25.91
C ASP A 422 23.02 18.06 26.77
N TYR A 423 24.11 17.44 26.33
CA TYR A 423 24.76 16.34 27.07
C TYR A 423 25.51 16.79 28.34
N THR A 424 25.58 18.10 28.63
CA THR A 424 26.17 18.64 29.85
C THR A 424 25.14 18.80 30.98
N ALA A 425 23.86 18.81 30.64
CA ALA A 425 22.76 18.88 31.59
C ALA A 425 22.59 17.58 32.40
N ALA A 426 21.90 17.70 33.53
CA ALA A 426 21.40 16.58 34.31
C ALA A 426 19.90 16.43 34.07
N TYR A 427 19.50 15.27 33.58
CA TYR A 427 18.12 14.94 33.23
C TYR A 427 17.43 14.16 34.35
N ASP A 428 16.14 14.46 34.54
CA ASP A 428 15.23 13.73 35.41
C ASP A 428 14.22 12.97 34.55
N TYR A 429 14.30 11.64 34.55
CA TYR A 429 13.52 10.78 33.66
C TYR A 429 12.18 10.46 34.31
N LYS A 430 11.19 11.32 34.05
CA LYS A 430 9.80 11.11 34.47
C LYS A 430 8.98 10.27 33.48
N ASP A 431 9.45 10.22 32.24
CA ASP A 431 8.78 9.58 31.11
C ASP A 431 9.76 8.65 30.38
N ILE A 432 9.27 7.47 30.00
CA ILE A 432 10.02 6.47 29.24
C ILE A 432 10.40 6.99 27.85
N ASN A 433 9.61 7.91 27.27
CA ASN A 433 9.92 8.56 25.99
C ASN A 433 11.32 9.18 25.97
N GLN A 434 11.62 10.00 26.99
CA GLN A 434 12.90 10.69 27.10
C GLN A 434 14.04 9.70 27.39
N LEU A 435 13.76 8.64 28.14
CA LEU A 435 14.72 7.58 28.43
C LEU A 435 15.10 6.83 27.15
N ILE A 436 14.10 6.41 26.35
CA ILE A 436 14.31 5.69 25.08
C ILE A 436 15.01 6.59 24.05
N LEU A 437 14.67 7.88 23.99
CA LEU A 437 15.35 8.84 23.11
C LEU A 437 16.85 8.95 23.44
N HIS A 438 17.20 9.13 24.72
CA HIS A 438 18.60 9.19 25.13
C HIS A 438 19.31 7.84 24.96
N LEU A 439 18.63 6.72 25.22
CA LEU A 439 19.16 5.38 24.96
C LEU A 439 19.50 5.21 23.47
N ARG A 440 18.64 5.66 22.55
CA ARG A 440 18.91 5.67 21.11
C ARG A 440 20.15 6.47 20.75
N HIS A 441 20.38 7.63 21.37
CA HIS A 441 21.57 8.42 21.10
C HIS A 441 22.84 7.72 21.59
N ILE A 442 22.78 7.09 22.77
CA ILE A 442 23.88 6.31 23.31
C ILE A 442 24.17 5.09 22.42
N GLN A 443 23.14 4.42 21.91
CA GLN A 443 23.27 3.31 20.96
C GLN A 443 24.00 3.74 19.68
N GLY A 444 23.60 4.85 19.07
CA GLY A 444 24.22 5.35 17.84
C GLY A 444 25.70 5.73 18.02
N ALA A 445 26.12 6.04 19.26
CA ALA A 445 27.50 6.41 19.59
C ALA A 445 28.33 5.25 20.17
N ALA A 446 27.77 4.04 20.25
CA ALA A 446 28.46 2.85 20.74
C ALA A 446 29.59 2.44 19.79
N LYS A 447 30.73 2.02 20.36
CA LYS A 447 31.90 1.59 19.57
C LYS A 447 31.75 0.16 19.03
N GLU A 448 31.07 -0.69 19.79
CA GLU A 448 30.77 -2.07 19.40
C GLU A 448 29.42 -2.11 18.68
N PRO A 449 29.25 -2.95 17.64
CA PRO A 449 28.01 -3.08 16.90
C PRO A 449 27.00 -3.90 17.71
N ILE A 450 26.54 -3.35 18.83
CA ILE A 450 25.43 -3.89 19.60
C ILE A 450 24.15 -3.58 18.81
N GLU A 451 23.31 -4.59 18.63
CA GLU A 451 22.04 -4.46 17.91
C GLU A 451 20.95 -3.97 18.86
N VAL A 452 20.14 -3.01 18.39
CA VAL A 452 18.93 -2.58 19.09
C VAL A 452 17.98 -3.78 19.15
N PRO A 453 17.55 -4.20 20.33
CA PRO A 453 16.75 -5.41 20.45
C PRO A 453 15.35 -5.19 19.89
N ALA A 454 14.84 -6.18 19.14
CA ALA A 454 13.50 -6.12 18.54
C ALA A 454 12.38 -5.99 19.59
N TRP A 455 12.62 -6.47 20.82
CA TRP A 455 11.66 -6.34 21.91
C TRP A 455 11.35 -4.88 22.26
N LEU A 456 12.29 -3.94 22.05
CA LEU A 456 12.08 -2.53 22.40
C LEU A 456 10.92 -1.92 21.60
N PHE A 457 10.83 -2.25 20.32
CA PHE A 457 9.77 -1.77 19.43
C PHE A 457 8.44 -2.49 19.64
N THR A 458 8.46 -3.73 20.12
CA THR A 458 7.21 -4.45 20.44
C THR A 458 6.64 -4.06 21.80
N GLN A 459 7.49 -3.71 22.77
CA GLN A 459 7.06 -3.24 24.10
C GLN A 459 6.71 -1.75 24.12
N HIS A 460 7.47 -0.93 23.37
CA HIS A 460 7.33 0.52 23.33
C HIS A 460 7.22 1.03 21.89
N PRO A 461 6.19 0.62 21.12
CA PRO A 461 6.11 0.93 19.70
C PRO A 461 6.08 2.44 19.45
N LYS A 462 5.33 3.23 20.23
CA LYS A 462 5.22 4.67 20.01
C LYS A 462 6.54 5.38 20.32
N GLU A 463 7.13 5.03 21.46
CA GLU A 463 8.32 5.69 21.99
C GLU A 463 9.57 5.31 21.19
N ALA A 464 9.69 4.04 20.81
CA ALA A 464 10.75 3.57 19.94
C ALA A 464 10.64 4.19 18.53
N LEU A 465 9.44 4.23 17.94
CA LEU A 465 9.26 4.89 16.64
C LEU A 465 9.67 6.37 16.70
N SER A 466 9.22 7.10 17.72
CA SER A 466 9.58 8.51 17.88
C SER A 466 11.09 8.73 18.06
N ALA A 467 11.81 7.80 18.70
CA ALA A 467 13.23 7.93 18.97
C ALA A 467 14.12 7.53 17.78
N PHE A 468 13.72 6.48 17.06
CA PHE A 468 14.56 5.84 16.05
C PHE A 468 14.21 6.30 14.61
N GLU A 469 12.94 6.43 14.23
CA GLU A 469 12.56 6.71 12.83
C GLU A 469 13.03 8.04 12.24
N PRO A 470 13.01 9.18 12.97
CA PRO A 470 13.45 10.47 12.40
C PRO A 470 14.90 10.48 11.91
N TYR A 471 15.68 9.46 12.26
CA TYR A 471 17.10 9.38 11.98
C TYR A 471 17.48 8.23 11.05
N ALA A 472 16.48 7.55 10.47
CA ALA A 472 16.64 6.33 9.69
C ALA A 472 17.33 6.50 8.33
N GLU A 473 17.44 7.74 7.82
CA GLU A 473 17.97 8.06 6.48
C GLU A 473 19.35 8.72 6.50
N PHE A 474 19.87 9.09 7.67
CA PHE A 474 21.18 9.74 7.80
C PHE A 474 22.29 8.69 7.88
N VAL A 475 22.85 8.36 6.70
CA VAL A 475 23.81 7.28 6.48
C VAL A 475 25.16 7.48 7.20
N ASP A 476 25.56 8.72 7.44
CA ASP A 476 26.93 8.99 7.91
C ASP A 476 27.09 9.04 9.43
N ASP A 477 25.99 8.91 10.20
CA ASP A 477 25.99 9.30 11.63
C ASP A 477 25.18 8.39 12.57
N ASN A 478 24.34 7.49 12.04
CA ASN A 478 23.33 6.77 12.84
C ASN A 478 23.09 5.33 12.38
N ASN A 479 24.14 4.62 11.99
CA ASN A 479 24.01 3.22 11.62
C ASN A 479 23.92 2.32 12.88
N TYR A 480 22.81 2.40 13.63
CA TYR A 480 22.53 1.43 14.67
C TYR A 480 21.90 0.18 14.01
N PRO A 481 22.51 -1.00 14.15
CA PRO A 481 21.89 -2.22 13.66
C PRO A 481 20.65 -2.53 14.52
N VAL A 482 19.53 -2.86 13.90
CA VAL A 482 18.34 -3.36 14.60
C VAL A 482 18.38 -4.87 14.52
N GLN A 483 18.27 -5.56 15.65
CA GLN A 483 18.29 -7.01 15.69
C GLN A 483 17.28 -7.60 14.70
N ASN A 484 17.67 -8.71 14.07
CA ASN A 484 16.78 -9.45 13.18
C ASN A 484 15.47 -9.81 13.89
N ALA A 485 14.41 -9.09 13.52
CA ALA A 485 13.08 -9.18 14.12
C ALA A 485 12.18 -10.19 13.40
N LEU A 486 12.68 -10.92 12.40
CA LEU A 486 11.89 -11.90 11.65
C LEU A 486 11.37 -13.03 12.54
N SER A 487 12.05 -13.35 13.63
CA SER A 487 11.59 -14.32 14.64
C SER A 487 10.27 -13.93 15.33
N LEU A 488 9.82 -12.68 15.19
CA LEU A 488 8.50 -12.23 15.64
C LEU A 488 7.36 -12.78 14.77
N PHE A 489 7.64 -13.16 13.52
CA PHE A 489 6.70 -13.85 12.65
C PHE A 489 6.77 -15.36 12.87
N ASP A 490 5.65 -15.99 13.19
CA ASP A 490 5.50 -17.45 13.18
C ASP A 490 4.63 -17.94 12.02
N TRP A 491 4.60 -17.16 10.94
CA TRP A 491 3.74 -17.43 9.79
C TRP A 491 4.36 -18.53 8.95
N GLU A 492 3.69 -19.68 8.87
CA GLU A 492 4.11 -20.85 8.09
C GLU A 492 4.44 -20.44 6.65
N GLU A 493 3.58 -19.62 6.04
CA GLU A 493 3.78 -19.13 4.69
C GLU A 493 5.08 -18.31 4.59
N PHE A 494 5.35 -17.39 5.51
CA PHE A 494 6.54 -16.53 5.45
C PHE A 494 7.82 -17.35 5.52
N SER A 495 7.91 -18.28 6.48
CA SER A 495 9.03 -19.21 6.60
C SER A 495 9.20 -20.03 5.31
N LEU A 496 8.11 -20.53 4.74
CA LEU A 496 8.14 -21.29 3.49
C LEU A 496 8.73 -20.48 2.32
N LEU A 497 8.32 -19.22 2.13
CA LEU A 497 8.88 -18.37 1.07
C LEU A 497 10.35 -18.07 1.32
N GLN A 498 10.73 -17.77 2.56
CA GLN A 498 12.12 -17.49 2.88
C GLN A 498 13.02 -18.68 2.53
N THR A 499 12.63 -19.89 2.93
CA THR A 499 13.37 -21.12 2.58
C THR A 499 13.44 -21.32 1.06
N ILE A 500 12.36 -21.06 0.31
CA ILE A 500 12.38 -21.19 -1.16
C ILE A 500 13.30 -20.14 -1.78
N LEU A 501 13.28 -18.91 -1.31
CA LEU A 501 14.14 -17.84 -1.81
C LEU A 501 15.61 -18.16 -1.53
N ASN A 502 15.93 -18.68 -0.34
CA ASN A 502 17.28 -19.11 0.02
C ASN A 502 17.77 -20.27 -0.87
N ASP A 503 16.91 -21.24 -1.24
CA ASP A 503 17.27 -22.33 -2.18
C ASP A 503 17.42 -21.82 -3.63
N LEU A 504 16.70 -20.76 -4.01
CA LEU A 504 16.76 -20.16 -5.35
C LEU A 504 17.91 -19.16 -5.53
N ASP A 505 18.45 -18.60 -4.46
CA ASP A 505 19.53 -17.63 -4.54
C ASP A 505 20.88 -18.33 -4.75
N THR A 506 21.30 -18.42 -6.01
CA THR A 506 22.58 -19.04 -6.40
C THR A 506 23.79 -18.13 -6.18
N ARG A 507 23.62 -16.94 -5.62
CA ARG A 507 24.70 -15.98 -5.38
C ARG A 507 24.67 -15.53 -3.92
N PRO A 508 25.56 -16.03 -3.06
CA PRO A 508 25.60 -15.56 -1.68
C PRO A 508 25.86 -14.05 -1.69
N ALA A 509 24.96 -13.29 -1.08
CA ALA A 509 25.26 -11.90 -0.75
C ALA A 509 26.50 -11.87 0.17
N SER A 510 27.28 -10.80 0.14
CA SER A 510 28.30 -10.63 1.17
C SER A 510 27.61 -10.54 2.54
N ALA A 511 28.26 -11.06 3.59
CA ALA A 511 27.72 -11.02 4.96
C ALA A 511 27.29 -9.60 5.38
N LYS A 512 28.00 -8.56 4.91
CA LYS A 512 27.62 -7.16 5.10
C LYS A 512 26.27 -6.83 4.46
N LYS A 513 26.08 -7.17 3.17
CA LYS A 513 24.84 -6.89 2.44
C LYS A 513 23.66 -7.67 3.00
N GLU A 514 23.90 -8.90 3.47
CA GLU A 514 22.88 -9.69 4.15
C GLU A 514 22.45 -9.06 5.47
N ASN A 515 23.40 -8.60 6.29
CA ASN A 515 23.11 -7.87 7.52
C ASN A 515 22.35 -6.57 7.23
N ASP A 516 22.80 -5.75 6.27
CA ASP A 516 22.09 -4.52 5.88
C ASP A 516 20.64 -4.79 5.45
N ASN A 517 20.40 -5.86 4.69
CA ASN A 517 19.06 -6.28 4.29
C ASN A 517 18.21 -6.74 5.49
N ASN A 518 18.79 -7.50 6.43
CA ASN A 518 18.10 -7.95 7.63
C ASN A 518 17.73 -6.77 8.54
N TYR A 519 18.59 -5.77 8.63
CA TYR A 519 18.33 -4.52 9.34
C TYR A 519 17.19 -3.74 8.71
N LEU A 520 17.23 -3.54 7.39
CA LEU A 520 16.17 -2.84 6.67
C LEU A 520 14.81 -3.55 6.82
N ARG A 521 14.79 -4.89 6.70
CA ARG A 521 13.57 -5.70 6.90
C ARG A 521 13.02 -5.56 8.32
N SER A 522 13.88 -5.64 9.32
CA SER A 522 13.49 -5.52 10.74
C SER A 522 12.97 -4.12 11.04
N ARG A 523 13.57 -3.08 10.44
CA ARG A 523 13.08 -1.71 10.55
C ARG A 523 11.71 -1.55 9.90
N LEU A 524 11.53 -1.99 8.66
CA LEU A 524 10.22 -1.94 7.98
C LEU A 524 9.14 -2.71 8.74
N LEU A 525 9.51 -3.78 9.44
CA LEU A 525 8.61 -4.54 10.28
C LEU A 525 8.16 -3.74 11.51
N LEU A 526 9.13 -3.18 12.23
CA LEU A 526 8.91 -2.53 13.51
C LEU A 526 8.41 -1.08 13.34
N ALA A 527 8.63 -0.50 12.15
CA ALA A 527 8.27 0.84 11.72
C ALA A 527 7.73 0.83 10.29
N PRO A 528 6.54 0.26 10.07
CA PRO A 528 5.96 0.19 8.74
C PRO A 528 5.68 1.60 8.21
N LYS A 529 6.22 1.89 7.03
CA LYS A 529 5.89 3.09 6.24
C LYS A 529 5.06 2.69 5.03
N PRO A 530 4.15 3.56 4.55
CA PRO A 530 3.55 3.39 3.23
C PRO A 530 4.64 3.22 2.17
N LEU A 531 4.43 2.34 1.20
CA LEU A 531 5.34 2.21 0.07
C LEU A 531 5.40 3.53 -0.69
N SER A 532 6.61 4.02 -0.97
CA SER A 532 6.77 5.15 -1.87
C SER A 532 6.41 4.75 -3.31
N GLU A 533 6.16 5.71 -4.20
CA GLU A 533 5.98 5.41 -5.62
C GLU A 533 7.19 4.70 -6.23
N GLU A 534 8.40 5.00 -5.74
CA GLU A 534 9.64 4.39 -6.18
C GLU A 534 9.75 2.93 -5.72
N ASP A 535 9.37 2.64 -4.46
CA ASP A 535 9.29 1.27 -3.94
C ASP A 535 8.27 0.46 -4.74
N LEU A 536 7.10 1.04 -5.00
CA LEU A 536 6.04 0.38 -5.76
C LEU A 536 6.48 0.07 -7.20
N LYS A 537 7.17 1.00 -7.86
CA LYS A 537 7.79 0.78 -9.18
C LYS A 537 8.85 -0.32 -9.11
N SER A 538 9.73 -0.28 -8.10
CA SER A 538 10.82 -1.25 -7.91
C SER A 538 10.29 -2.65 -7.67
N ILE A 539 9.30 -2.82 -6.79
CA ILE A 539 8.63 -4.10 -6.50
C ILE A 539 7.92 -4.60 -7.77
N THR A 540 7.21 -3.73 -8.48
CA THR A 540 6.52 -4.10 -9.72
C THR A 540 7.51 -4.57 -10.79
N GLN A 541 8.64 -3.88 -10.93
CA GLN A 541 9.69 -4.23 -11.90
C GLN A 541 10.42 -5.52 -11.49
N TRP A 542 10.74 -5.69 -10.21
CA TRP A 542 11.31 -6.93 -9.67
C TRP A 542 10.39 -8.11 -9.95
N ASN A 543 9.09 -7.97 -9.64
CA ASN A 543 8.08 -8.98 -9.91
C ASN A 543 8.02 -9.31 -11.41
N LYS A 544 7.96 -8.29 -12.28
CA LYS A 544 7.98 -8.48 -13.75
C LYS A 544 9.22 -9.24 -14.22
N ASN A 545 10.38 -8.97 -13.63
CA ASN A 545 11.65 -9.63 -14.01
C ASN A 545 11.74 -11.07 -13.50
N LEU A 546 11.25 -11.33 -12.29
CA LEU A 546 11.23 -12.66 -11.68
C LEU A 546 10.49 -13.68 -12.54
N TRP A 547 9.37 -13.27 -13.16
CA TRP A 547 8.54 -14.14 -14.01
C TRP A 547 8.99 -14.24 -15.47
N LYS A 548 9.94 -13.40 -15.90
CA LYS A 548 10.49 -13.45 -17.27
C LYS A 548 11.58 -14.51 -17.42
N LYS A 549 12.21 -14.92 -16.32
CA LYS A 549 13.08 -16.10 -16.27
C LYS A 549 12.23 -17.34 -15.98
#